data_AF-A0A377DJZ3-F1
#
_entry.id   AF-A0A377DJZ3-F1
#
_cell.length_a   1.000
_cell.length_b   1.000
_cell.length_c   1.000
_cell.angle_alpha   90.00
_cell.angle_beta   90.00
_cell.angle_gamma   90.00
#
_symmetry.space_group_name_H-M   'P 1'
#
loop_
_entity.id
_entity.type
_entity.pdbx_description
1 polymer ?
#
loop_
_entity_poly.entity_id
_entity_poly.type
_entity_poly.pdbx_seq_one_letter_code
_entity_poly.pdbx_strand_id
1 'polypeptide(L)'
;MIAQHTGADSASVIFDAIQAAKARNIDVLIADTAGRLQNKSHLMEELKKIVRVMKKLDVEAPHEVMLTIDASTGQKRGKPGQTVP
;
A
#
# COMPACT_ATOMS: atom_id res chain seq x y z
N MET A 1 -8.71 -10.66 10.21
CA MET A 1 -7.57 -10.70 9.27
C MET A 1 -7.93 -11.63 8.12
N ILE A 2 -7.80 -11.16 6.87
CA ILE A 2 -7.87 -11.99 5.66
C ILE A 2 -6.43 -12.08 5.15
N ALA A 3 -5.92 -13.29 4.95
CA ALA A 3 -4.56 -13.52 4.48
C ALA A 3 -4.55 -14.72 3.53
N GLN A 4 -3.80 -14.61 2.45
CA GLN A 4 -3.54 -15.71 1.53
C GLN A 4 -2.08 -16.18 1.70
N HIS A 5 -1.69 -17.24 0.98
CA HIS A 5 -0.33 -17.76 1.01
C HIS A 5 0.70 -16.70 0.56
N THR A 6 1.94 -16.83 1.02
CA THR A 6 3.04 -15.94 0.62
C THR A 6 3.21 -15.93 -0.90
N GLY A 7 3.29 -14.74 -1.50
CA GLY A 7 3.39 -14.58 -2.96
C GLY A 7 2.04 -14.53 -3.69
N ALA A 8 0.92 -14.58 -2.97
CA ALA A 8 -0.39 -14.32 -3.54
C ALA A 8 -0.50 -12.90 -4.13
N ASP A 9 -1.34 -12.75 -5.15
CA ASP A 9 -1.60 -11.46 -5.78
C ASP A 9 -2.30 -10.51 -4.80
N SER A 10 -1.65 -9.39 -4.45
CA SER A 10 -2.17 -8.40 -3.50
C SER A 10 -3.58 -7.90 -3.88
N ALA A 11 -3.87 -7.79 -5.17
CA ALA A 11 -5.20 -7.35 -5.63
C ALA A 11 -6.29 -8.42 -5.37
N SER A 12 -5.97 -9.70 -5.47
CA SER A 12 -6.88 -10.80 -5.10
C SER A 12 -7.18 -10.81 -3.61
N VAL A 13 -6.17 -10.61 -2.75
CA VAL A 13 -6.37 -10.53 -1.30
C VAL A 13 -7.31 -9.38 -0.93
N ILE A 14 -7.14 -8.23 -1.57
CA ILE A 14 -8.00 -7.05 -1.34
C ILE A 14 -9.44 -7.28 -1.80
N PHE A 15 -9.63 -7.94 -2.95
CA PHE A 15 -10.95 -8.29 -3.44
C PHE A 15 -11.72 -9.13 -2.41
N ASP A 16 -11.08 -10.20 -1.92
CA ASP A 16 -11.68 -11.08 -0.91
C ASP A 16 -11.93 -10.34 0.40
N ALA A 17 -11.03 -9.45 0.80
CA ALA A 17 -11.16 -8.66 2.02
C ALA A 17 -12.39 -7.72 1.97
N ILE A 18 -12.63 -7.03 0.85
CA ILE A 18 -13.80 -6.17 0.68
C ILE A 18 -15.09 -7.00 0.68
N GLN A 19 -15.11 -8.13 -0.04
CA GLN A 19 -16.26 -9.03 -0.06
C GLN A 19 -16.59 -9.55 1.34
N ALA A 20 -15.57 -9.97 2.10
CA ALA A 20 -15.73 -10.44 3.47
C ALA A 20 -16.19 -9.32 4.42
N ALA A 21 -15.67 -8.10 4.27
CA ALA A 21 -16.07 -6.94 5.06
C ALA A 21 -17.55 -6.61 4.84
N LYS A 22 -18.00 -6.57 3.58
CA LYS A 22 -19.42 -6.37 3.23
C LYS A 22 -20.32 -7.47 3.80
N ALA A 23 -19.95 -8.74 3.63
CA ALA A 23 -20.73 -9.87 4.12
C ALA A 23 -20.85 -9.92 5.65
N ARG A 24 -19.86 -9.36 6.37
CA ARG A 24 -19.80 -9.34 7.84
C ARG A 24 -20.26 -8.01 8.44
N ASN A 25 -20.76 -7.07 7.64
CA ASN A 25 -21.12 -5.71 8.06
C ASN A 25 -20.01 -5.01 8.85
N ILE A 26 -18.78 -5.09 8.35
CA ILE A 26 -17.63 -4.40 8.94
C ILE A 26 -17.62 -2.94 8.48
N ASP A 27 -17.52 -2.01 9.43
CA ASP A 27 -17.53 -0.57 9.14
C ASP A 27 -16.22 -0.08 8.50
N VAL A 28 -15.08 -0.63 8.93
CA VAL A 28 -13.74 -0.18 8.50
C VAL A 28 -12.86 -1.36 8.11
N LEU A 29 -12.30 -1.30 6.90
CA LEU A 29 -11.28 -2.23 6.40
C LEU A 29 -9.96 -1.49 6.22
N ILE A 30 -8.92 -1.94 6.92
CA ILE A 30 -7.55 -1.44 6.73
C ILE A 30 -6.80 -2.44 5.83
N ALA A 31 -6.20 -1.92 4.77
CA ALA A 31 -5.40 -2.67 3.81
C ALA A 31 -3.92 -2.29 3.92
N ASP A 32 -3.09 -3.22 4.38
CA ASP A 32 -1.63 -3.05 4.40
C ASP A 32 -1.04 -3.35 3.01
N THR A 33 -0.06 -2.56 2.58
CA THR A 33 0.55 -2.65 1.23
C THR A 33 2.07 -2.59 1.32
N ALA A 34 2.77 -3.13 0.31
CA ALA A 34 4.23 -3.09 0.30
C ALA A 34 4.78 -1.65 0.22
N GLY A 35 5.81 -1.32 1.02
CA GLY A 35 6.39 0.03 1.11
C GLY A 35 7.78 0.23 0.46
N ARG A 36 8.23 -0.65 -0.44
CA ARG A 36 9.62 -0.63 -0.92
C ARG A 36 9.84 0.34 -2.09
N LEU A 37 10.33 1.54 -1.78
CA LEU A 37 10.59 2.62 -2.76
C LEU A 37 11.70 2.30 -3.80
N GLN A 38 12.56 1.33 -3.50
CA GLN A 38 13.71 0.94 -4.30
C GLN A 38 13.35 0.37 -5.69
N ASN A 39 12.10 -0.05 -5.92
CA ASN A 39 11.59 -0.38 -7.25
C ASN A 39 10.24 0.32 -7.50
N LYS A 40 10.31 1.65 -7.66
CA LYS A 40 9.16 2.55 -7.73
C LYS A 40 8.15 2.18 -8.83
N SER A 41 8.58 1.73 -10.01
CA SER A 41 7.68 1.39 -11.11
C SER A 41 6.78 0.22 -10.77
N HIS A 42 7.36 -0.91 -10.34
CA HIS A 42 6.62 -2.10 -9.94
C HIS A 42 5.64 -1.82 -8.80
N LEU A 43 6.10 -1.09 -7.77
CA LEU A 43 5.24 -0.69 -6.65
C LEU A 43 4.02 0.12 -7.12
N MET A 44 4.24 1.11 -8.00
CA MET A 44 3.15 1.94 -8.50
C MET A 44 2.18 1.16 -9.38
N GLU A 45 2.63 0.16 -10.14
CA GLU A 45 1.77 -0.72 -10.92
C GLU A 45 0.90 -1.61 -10.02
N GLU A 46 1.48 -2.19 -8.98
CA GLU A 46 0.78 -3.00 -8.00
C GLU A 46 -0.30 -2.19 -7.26
N LEU A 47 0.04 -1.00 -6.77
CA LEU A 47 -0.91 -0.11 -6.10
C LEU A 47 -2.06 0.31 -7.03
N LYS A 48 -1.76 0.63 -8.31
CA LYS A 48 -2.80 0.94 -9.32
C LYS A 48 -3.72 -0.24 -9.56
N LYS A 49 -3.18 -1.47 -9.61
CA LYS A 49 -3.95 -2.69 -9.77
C LYS A 49 -4.91 -2.90 -8.60
N ILE A 50 -4.42 -2.71 -7.36
CA ILE A 50 -5.24 -2.78 -6.15
C ILE A 50 -6.40 -1.79 -6.22
N VAL A 51 -6.12 -0.50 -6.48
CA VAL A 51 -7.17 0.53 -6.60
C VAL A 51 -8.19 0.19 -7.68
N ARG A 52 -7.74 -0.30 -8.85
CA ARG A 52 -8.65 -0.72 -9.93
C ARG A 52 -9.57 -1.86 -9.51
N VAL A 53 -9.09 -2.80 -8.70
CA VAL A 53 -9.90 -3.91 -8.20
C VAL A 53 -10.89 -3.44 -7.13
N MET A 54 -10.46 -2.59 -6.19
CA MET A 54 -11.35 -1.97 -5.21
C MET A 54 -12.53 -1.25 -5.88
N LYS A 55 -12.24 -0.44 -6.92
CA LYS A 55 -13.24 0.30 -7.69
C LYS A 55 -14.29 -0.54 -8.42
N LYS A 56 -14.03 -1.83 -8.66
CA LYS A 56 -15.04 -2.74 -9.23
C LYS A 56 -16.10 -3.13 -8.21
N LEU A 57 -15.74 -3.14 -6.92
CA LEU A 57 -16.63 -3.53 -5.83
C LEU A 57 -17.31 -2.31 -5.20
N ASP A 58 -16.62 -1.19 -5.17
CA ASP A 58 -17.10 0.08 -4.62
C ASP A 58 -16.41 1.23 -5.35
N VAL A 59 -17.18 2.05 -6.05
CA VAL A 59 -16.65 3.14 -6.89
C VAL A 59 -15.90 4.21 -6.08
N GLU A 60 -16.28 4.39 -4.81
CA GLU A 60 -15.69 5.36 -3.89
C GLU A 60 -14.43 4.82 -3.20
N ALA A 61 -14.14 3.51 -3.32
CA ALA A 61 -12.95 2.91 -2.72
C ALA A 61 -11.66 3.18 -3.53
N PRO A 62 -10.50 3.34 -2.85
CA PRO A 62 -10.34 3.52 -1.41
C PRO A 62 -10.81 4.91 -0.95
N HIS A 63 -11.57 4.96 0.15
CA HIS A 63 -12.07 6.20 0.76
C HIS A 63 -10.94 7.09 1.30
N GLU A 64 -9.83 6.48 1.70
CA GLU A 64 -8.63 7.16 2.17
C GLU A 64 -7.37 6.38 1.75
N VAL A 65 -6.30 7.10 1.44
CA VAL A 65 -4.97 6.54 1.18
C VAL A 65 -3.99 7.24 2.12
N MET A 66 -3.48 6.50 3.10
CA MET A 66 -2.59 7.04 4.13
C MET A 66 -1.12 6.66 3.84
N LEU A 67 -0.24 7.65 3.82
CA LEU A 67 1.21 7.46 3.69
C LEU A 67 1.87 7.57 5.06
N THR A 68 2.51 6.50 5.53
CA THR A 68 3.29 6.50 6.77
C THR A 68 4.74 6.92 6.48
N ILE A 69 5.23 7.95 7.17
CA ILE A 69 6.60 8.49 7.02
C ILE A 69 7.31 8.44 8.37
N ASP A 70 8.57 8.01 8.37
CA ASP A 70 9.43 8.07 9.55
C ASP A 70 10.06 9.48 9.68
N ALA A 71 9.65 10.21 10.72
CA ALA A 71 10.12 11.56 11.02
C ALA A 71 11.61 11.64 11.40
N SER A 72 12.25 10.53 11.79
CA SER A 72 13.68 10.51 12.15
C SER A 72 14.61 10.69 10.95
N THR A 73 14.10 10.50 9.73
CA THR A 73 14.89 10.54 8.49
C THR A 73 15.32 11.95 8.06
N GLY A 74 14.81 13.01 8.70
CA GLY A 74 15.14 14.41 8.42
C GLY A 74 16.58 14.84 8.75
N GLN A 75 17.35 14.02 9.49
CA GLN A 75 18.73 14.32 9.89
C GLN A 75 19.82 13.62 9.05
N LYS A 76 19.59 13.32 7.76
CA LYS A 76 20.74 13.07 6.87
C LYS A 76 21.50 14.38 6.60
N ARG A 77 22.19 14.87 7.62
CA ARG A 77 23.18 15.94 7.56
C ARG A 77 24.27 15.44 6.63
N GLY A 78 24.52 16.19 5.56
CA GLY A 78 25.56 15.89 4.59
C GLY A 78 26.87 15.55 5.30
N LYS A 79 27.57 14.53 4.81
CA LYS A 79 28.93 14.24 5.25
C LYS A 79 29.75 15.54 5.12
N PRO A 80 30.28 16.14 6.21
CA PRO A 80 31.30 17.15 6.06
C PRO A 80 32.58 16.43 5.64
N GLY A 81 33.07 16.69 4.43
CA GLY A 81 34.40 16.21 4.02
C GLY A 81 34.56 15.60 2.63
N GLN A 82 33.78 15.99 1.62
CA GLN A 82 34.26 15.85 0.23
C GLN A 82 34.82 17.21 -0.22
N THR A 83 36.14 17.37 -0.04
CA THR A 83 36.94 18.29 -0.86
C THR A 83 36.88 17.79 -2.29
N VAL A 84 36.32 18.60 -3.18
CA VAL A 84 36.38 18.42 -4.63
C VAL A 84 37.83 18.66 -5.07
N PRO A 85 38.47 17.76 -5.83
CA PRO A 85 39.53 18.16 -6.75
C PRO A 85 38.95 18.90 -7.96
#